data_AF-A0A7W9Z4I5-F1
#
_entry.id   AF-A0A7W9Z4I5-F1
#
_cell.length_a   1.000
_cell.length_b   1.000
_cell.length_c   1.000
_cell.angle_alpha   90.00
_cell.angle_beta   90.00
_cell.angle_gamma   90.00
#
_symmetry.space_group_name_H-M   'P 1'
#
loop_
_entity.id
_entity.type
_entity.pdbx_description
1 polymer ?
#
loop_
_entity_poly.entity_id
_entity_poly.type
_entity_poly.pdbx_seq_one_letter_code
_entity_poly.pdbx_strand_id
1 'polypeptide(L)' 'MDNLPAHKISGVREAIEKVGARLLFLPPYLPDFNPIEMAFEAEGPA' A
#
# COMPACT_ATOMS: atom_id res chain seq x y z
N MET A 1 -0.49 -3.01 1.58
CA MET A 1 -0.19 -2.44 0.26
C MET A 1 -1.47 -2.39 -0.54
N ASP A 2 -1.74 -1.31 -1.25
CA ASP A 2 -2.89 -1.26 -2.15
C ASP A 2 -2.73 -2.25 -3.32
N ASN A 3 -3.75 -2.33 -4.16
CA ASN A 3 -3.84 -3.31 -5.25
C ASN A 3 -3.29 -2.87 -6.60
N LEU A 4 -2.55 -1.75 -6.67
CA LEU A 4 -1.99 -1.27 -7.94
C LEU A 4 -1.14 -2.36 -8.62
N PRO A 5 -1.21 -2.52 -9.95
CA PRO A 5 -0.42 -3.52 -10.66
C PRO A 5 1.09 -3.42 -10.41
N ALA A 6 1.61 -2.20 -10.22
CA ALA A 6 3.02 -1.95 -9.88
C ALA A 6 3.46 -2.63 -8.57
N HIS A 7 2.53 -2.87 -7.64
CA HIS A 7 2.78 -3.50 -6.34
C HIS A 7 2.78 -5.04 -6.39
N LYS A 8 2.43 -5.63 -7.54
CA LYS A 8 2.27 -7.08 -7.72
C LYS A 8 3.44 -7.73 -8.47
N ILE A 9 4.51 -6.99 -8.74
CA ILE A 9 5.74 -7.54 -9.34
C ILE A 9 6.53 -8.35 -8.30
N SER A 10 7.23 -9.41 -8.74
CA SER A 10 7.96 -10.32 -7.85
C SER A 10 8.99 -9.61 -6.97
N GLY A 11 9.72 -8.64 -7.53
CA GLY A 11 10.77 -7.90 -6.82
C GLY A 11 10.27 -7.12 -5.59
N VAL A 12 9.00 -6.69 -5.57
CA VAL A 12 8.41 -6.01 -4.41
C VAL A 12 8.28 -6.96 -3.22
N ARG A 13 7.77 -8.18 -3.45
CA ARG A 13 7.65 -9.19 -2.39
C ARG A 13 9.02 -9.58 -1.84
N GLU A 14 9.96 -9.86 -2.74
CA GLU A 14 11.33 -10.27 -2.37
C GLU A 14 12.03 -9.22 -1.50
N ALA A 15 11.92 -7.93 -1.87
CA ALA A 15 12.52 -6.85 -1.11
C ALA A 15 11.94 -6.73 0.31
N ILE A 16 10.62 -6.91 0.46
CA ILE A 16 9.92 -6.82 1.76
C ILE A 16 10.29 -8.01 2.65
N GLU A 17 10.27 -9.23 2.11
CA GLU A 17 10.55 -10.43 2.89
C GLU A 17 12.04 -10.51 3.29
N LYS A 18 12.95 -9.94 2.50
CA LYS A 18 14.39 -9.84 2.81
C LYS A 18 14.69 -9.07 4.09
N VAL A 19 13.83 -8.12 4.48
CA VAL A 19 13.98 -7.35 5.73
C VAL A 19 13.19 -7.96 6.90
N GLY A 20 12.65 -9.18 6.73
CA GLY A 20 11.87 -9.89 7.75
C GLY A 20 10.42 -9.41 7.90
N ALA A 21 9.94 -8.59 6.96
CA ALA A 21 8.55 -8.12 6.95
C ALA A 21 7.63 -9.04 6.14
N ARG A 22 6.31 -8.88 6.31
CA ARG A 22 5.29 -9.63 5.56
C ARG A 22 4.52 -8.70 4.63
N LEU A 23 4.43 -9.07 3.35
CA LEU A 23 3.60 -8.37 2.38
C LEU A 23 2.13 -8.80 2.51
N LEU A 24 1.28 -7.86 2.91
CA LEU A 24 -0.18 -7.99 2.96
C LEU A 24 -0.84 -7.00 1.98
N PHE A 25 -1.76 -7.50 1.17
CA PHE A 25 -2.59 -6.65 0.30
C PHE A 25 -3.85 -6.22 1.02
N LEU A 26 -4.29 -5.00 0.76
CA LEU A 26 -5.62 -4.56 1.17
C LEU A 26 -6.68 -5.36 0.40
N PRO A 27 -7.86 -5.62 0.99
CA PRO A 27 -9.01 -6.12 0.26
C PRO A 27 -9.33 -5.21 -0.95
N PRO A 28 -9.87 -5.76 -2.06
CA PRO A 28 -10.24 -4.97 -3.22
C PRO A 28 -11.29 -3.91 -2.84
N TYR A 29 -10.97 -2.65 -3.10
CA TYR A 29 -11.78 -1.44 -2.89
C TYR A 29 -12.54 -1.38 -1.56
N LEU A 30 -11.86 -0.82 -0.56
CA LEU A 30 -12.46 -0.44 0.72
C LEU A 30 -12.16 1.06 0.92
N PRO A 31 -12.99 1.96 0.34
CA PRO A 31 -12.71 3.40 0.34
C PRO A 31 -12.60 3.98 1.75
N ASP A 32 -13.25 3.36 2.73
CA ASP A 32 -13.21 3.78 4.13
C ASP A 32 -12.02 3.19 4.93
N PHE A 33 -11.16 2.37 4.32
CA PHE A 33 -10.15 1.55 5.02
C PHE A 33 -8.71 1.79 4.54
N ASN A 34 -8.44 2.89 3.84
CA ASN A 34 -7.08 3.35 3.60
C ASN A 34 -6.72 4.48 4.58
N PRO A 35 -6.19 4.18 5.79
CA PRO A 35 -5.84 5.20 6.79
C PRO A 35 -4.76 6.21 6.34
N ILE A 36 -4.19 6.04 5.15
CA ILE A 36 -3.25 6.99 4.55
C ILE A 36 -3.97 8.17 3.87
N GLU A 37 -5.23 8.02 3.46
CA GLU A 37 -5.98 9.10 2.80
C GLU A 37 -6.14 10.30 3.75
N MET A 38 -6.48 10.06 5.03
CA MET A 38 -6.51 11.12 6.05
C MET A 38 -5.14 11.77 6.30
N ALA A 39 -4.04 11.05 6.06
CA ALA A 39 -2.69 11.61 6.21
C ALA A 39 -2.33 12.56 5.05
N PHE A 40 -2.89 12.35 3.85
CA PHE A 40 -2.67 13.19 2.68
C PHE A 40 -3.77 14.26 2.47
N GLU A 41 -4.96 14.10 3.04
CA GLU A 41 -6.00 15.15 3.06
C GLU A 41 -5.60 16.37 3.90
N ALA A 42 -4.72 16.19 4.89
CA ALA A 42 -4.20 17.27 5.73
C ALA A 42 -3.18 18.18 5.01
N GLU A 43 -2.63 17.73 3.87
CA GLU A 43 -1.82 18.55 2.99
C GLU A 43 -2.74 19.16 1.92
N GLY A 44 -3.20 20.38 2.15
CA GLY A 44 -3.98 21.14 1.16
C GLY A 44 -3.28 21.22 -0.20
N PRO A 45 -4.00 21.59 -1.28
CA PRO A 45 -3.47 21.51 -2.64
C PRO A 45 -2.15 22.28 -2.76
N ALA A 46 -1.15 21.59 -3.31
CA ALA A 46 0.17 22.11 -3.65
C ALA A 46 0.10 23.34 -4.57
#